data_AF-A0A847NLM3-F1
#
_entry.id   AF-A0A847NLM3-F1
#
_cell.length_a   1.000
_cell.length_b   1.000
_cell.length_c   1.000
_cell.angle_alpha   90.00
_cell.angle_beta   90.00
_cell.angle_gamma   90.00
#
_symmetry.space_group_name_H-M   'P 1'
#
loop_
_entity.id
_entity.type
_entity.pdbx_description
1 polymer ?
#
loop_
_entity_poly.entity_id
_entity_poly.type
_entity_poly.pdbx_seq_one_letter_code
_entity_poly.pdbx_strand_id
1 'polypeptide(L)'
;MDYEKELNILKENLEKAKNLKYKAEARLEQLNQQENEIVKELEQMGIKPNELESEINKLTAEIQKLFKEANDLLPKDLLEKKG
;
A
#
# COMPACT_ATOMS: atom_id res chain seq x y z
N MET A 1 -13.76 25.38 -50.22
CA MET A 1 -13.76 25.47 -48.75
C MET A 1 -13.95 24.05 -48.24
N ASP A 2 -12.94 23.53 -47.54
CA ASP A 2 -12.77 22.09 -47.26
C ASP A 2 -13.44 21.68 -45.92
N TYR A 3 -14.62 22.26 -45.63
CA TYR A 3 -15.30 22.14 -44.34
C TYR A 3 -15.72 20.71 -44.00
N GLU A 4 -16.01 19.90 -45.00
CA GLU A 4 -16.38 18.49 -44.81
C GLU A 4 -15.21 17.67 -44.27
N LYS A 5 -13.99 17.98 -44.71
CA LYS A 5 -12.76 17.36 -44.22
C LYS A 5 -12.47 17.77 -42.77
N GLU A 6 -12.66 19.04 -42.43
CA GLU A 6 -12.51 19.52 -41.06
C GLU A 6 -13.54 18.88 -40.12
N LEU A 7 -14.79 18.73 -40.56
CA LEU A 7 -15.86 18.09 -39.77
C LEU A 7 -15.55 16.62 -39.50
N ASN A 8 -15.01 15.89 -40.49
CA ASN A 8 -14.60 14.50 -40.33
C ASN A 8 -13.45 14.35 -39.33
N ILE A 9 -12.44 15.22 -39.39
CA ILE A 9 -11.32 15.21 -38.43
C ILE A 9 -11.83 15.47 -37.00
N LEU A 10 -12.75 16.43 -36.83
CA LEU A 10 -13.38 16.72 -35.55
C LEU A 10 -14.14 15.51 -35.00
N LYS A 11 -14.91 14.82 -35.84
CA LYS A 11 -15.65 13.62 -35.47
C LYS A 11 -14.71 12.48 -35.03
N GLU A 12 -13.65 12.22 -35.78
CA GLU A 12 -12.65 11.19 -35.43
C GLU A 12 -11.95 11.50 -34.12
N ASN A 13 -11.57 12.76 -33.90
CA ASN A 13 -10.93 13.18 -32.65
C ASN A 13 -11.88 13.04 -31.45
N LEU A 14 -13.17 13.35 -31.65
CA LEU A 14 -14.18 13.18 -30.61
C LEU A 14 -14.38 11.70 -30.25
N GLU A 15 -14.40 10.79 -31.24
CA GLU A 15 -14.49 9.36 -30.97
C GLU A 15 -13.25 8.82 -30.24
N LYS A 16 -12.05 9.25 -30.64
CA LYS A 16 -10.81 8.91 -29.92
C LYS A 16 -10.85 9.39 -28.48
N ALA A 17 -11.29 10.63 -28.23
CA ALA A 17 -11.42 11.19 -26.89
C ALA A 17 -12.44 10.42 -26.03
N LYS A 18 -13.59 10.04 -26.59
CA LYS A 18 -14.58 9.19 -25.91
C LYS A 18 -14.00 7.85 -25.52
N ASN A 19 -13.32 7.18 -26.44
CA ASN A 19 -12.69 5.88 -26.18
C ASN A 19 -11.60 5.98 -25.10
N LEU A 20 -10.81 7.04 -25.09
CA LEU A 20 -9.82 7.28 -24.03
C LEU A 20 -10.49 7.50 -22.67
N LYS A 21 -11.58 8.28 -22.63
CA LYS A 21 -12.36 8.51 -21.41
C LYS A 21 -12.91 7.19 -20.85
N TYR A 22 -13.58 6.39 -21.67
CA TYR A 22 -14.12 5.09 -21.21
C TYR A 22 -13.03 4.16 -20.67
N LYS A 23 -11.87 4.11 -21.31
CA LYS A 23 -10.73 3.31 -20.82
C LYS A 23 -10.21 3.82 -19.47
N ALA A 24 -10.14 5.15 -19.30
CA ALA A 24 -9.70 5.74 -18.05
C ALA A 24 -10.71 5.48 -16.91
N GLU A 25 -12.01 5.60 -17.20
CA GLU A 25 -13.08 5.30 -16.24
C GLU A 25 -13.03 3.83 -15.79
N ALA A 26 -12.94 2.89 -16.74
CA ALA A 26 -12.83 1.47 -16.42
C ALA A 26 -11.58 1.14 -15.59
N ARG A 27 -10.44 1.78 -15.91
CA ARG A 27 -9.19 1.61 -15.14
C ARG A 27 -9.31 2.17 -13.73
N LEU A 28 -9.96 3.32 -13.57
CA LEU A 28 -10.18 3.94 -12.27
C LEU A 28 -11.08 3.05 -11.39
N GLU A 29 -12.17 2.52 -11.96
CA GLU A 29 -13.05 1.58 -11.26
C GLU A 29 -12.30 0.33 -10.80
N GLN A 30 -11.47 -0.26 -11.67
CA GLN A 30 -10.64 -1.41 -11.32
C GLN A 30 -9.66 -1.08 -10.18
N LEU A 31 -8.99 0.07 -10.23
CA LEU A 31 -8.04 0.48 -9.19
C LEU A 31 -8.72 0.72 -7.86
N ASN A 32 -9.89 1.36 -7.85
CA ASN A 32 -10.68 1.55 -6.63
C ASN A 32 -11.13 0.21 -6.05
N GLN A 33 -11.49 -0.77 -6.88
CA GLN A 33 -11.83 -2.09 -6.39
C GLN A 33 -10.62 -2.78 -5.74
N GLN A 34 -9.45 -2.73 -6.39
CA GLN A 34 -8.21 -3.27 -5.84
C GLN A 34 -7.82 -2.61 -4.51
N GLU A 35 -7.93 -1.28 -4.42
CA GLU A 35 -7.68 -0.55 -3.17
C GLU A 35 -8.60 -1.03 -2.05
N ASN A 36 -9.90 -1.14 -2.32
CA ASN A 36 -10.88 -1.60 -1.33
C ASN A 36 -10.62 -3.05 -0.88
N GLU A 37 -10.19 -3.93 -1.80
CA GLU A 37 -9.80 -5.30 -1.46
C GLU A 37 -8.57 -5.32 -0.55
N ILE A 38 -7.53 -4.56 -0.87
CA ILE A 38 -6.32 -4.43 -0.05
C ILE A 38 -6.67 -3.88 1.34
N VAL A 39 -7.50 -2.84 1.43
CA VAL A 39 -7.91 -2.27 2.72
C VAL A 39 -8.67 -3.30 3.55
N LYS A 40 -9.58 -4.07 2.95
CA LYS A 40 -10.31 -5.15 3.64
C LYS A 40 -9.37 -6.24 4.15
N GLU A 41 -8.39 -6.65 3.34
CA GLU A 41 -7.39 -7.65 3.76
C GLU A 41 -6.59 -7.13 4.97
N LEU A 42 -6.15 -5.87 4.93
CA LEU A 42 -5.44 -5.24 6.05
C LEU A 42 -6.31 -5.19 7.32
N GLU A 43 -7.59 -4.78 7.18
CA GLU A 43 -8.54 -4.78 8.29
C GLU A 43 -8.78 -6.19 8.87
N GLN A 44 -8.89 -7.21 8.02
CA GLN A 44 -9.02 -8.61 8.45
C GLN A 44 -7.80 -9.11 9.23
N MET A 45 -6.61 -8.63 8.88
CA MET A 45 -5.37 -8.88 9.62
C MET A 45 -5.29 -8.09 10.94
N GLY A 46 -6.30 -7.26 11.25
CA GLY A 46 -6.32 -6.37 12.42
C GLY A 46 -5.40 -5.17 12.26
N ILE A 47 -4.95 -4.89 11.04
CA ILE A 47 -3.98 -3.86 10.71
C ILE A 47 -4.73 -2.67 10.13
N LYS A 48 -4.75 -1.53 10.84
CA LYS A 48 -5.18 -0.28 10.20
C LYS A 48 -4.01 0.28 9.37
N PRO A 49 -4.16 0.51 8.06
CA PRO A 49 -3.08 1.01 7.20
C PRO A 49 -2.41 2.27 7.77
N ASN A 50 -3.23 3.18 8.31
CA ASN A 50 -2.78 4.45 8.91
C ASN A 50 -2.05 4.28 10.24
N GLU A 51 -2.15 3.11 10.87
CA GLU A 51 -1.50 2.81 12.15
C GLU A 51 -0.34 1.81 11.98
N LEU A 52 -0.14 1.26 10.78
CA LEU A 52 0.88 0.24 10.48
C LEU A 52 2.27 0.65 10.96
N GLU A 53 2.69 1.87 10.62
CA GLU A 53 4.01 2.37 11.00
C GLU A 53 4.12 2.62 12.50
N SER A 54 3.04 3.07 13.15
CA SER A 54 3.00 3.19 14.61
C SER A 54 3.09 1.82 15.28
N GLU A 55 2.45 0.79 14.73
CA GLU A 55 2.43 -0.55 15.31
C GLU A 55 3.79 -1.25 15.15
N ILE A 56 4.45 -1.07 14.00
CA ILE A 56 5.84 -1.53 13.78
C ILE A 56 6.79 -0.91 14.81
N ASN A 57 6.67 0.40 15.06
CA ASN A 57 7.51 1.10 16.03
C ASN A 57 7.27 0.60 17.47
N LYS A 58 6.01 0.37 17.87
CA LYS A 58 5.68 -0.22 19.18
C LYS A 58 6.30 -1.60 19.36
N LEU A 59 6.07 -2.50 18.39
CA LEU A 59 6.57 -3.87 18.44
C LEU A 59 8.12 -3.91 18.48
N THR A 60 8.77 -3.02 17.73
CA THR A 60 10.24 -2.91 17.73
C THR A 60 10.77 -2.48 19.10
N ALA A 61 10.14 -1.49 19.73
CA ALA A 61 10.51 -1.05 21.07
C ALA A 61 10.28 -2.15 22.12
N GLU A 62 9.19 -2.91 22.00
CA GLU A 62 8.87 -4.02 22.89
C GLU A 62 9.88 -5.17 22.75
N ILE A 63 10.28 -5.52 21.53
CA ILE A 63 11.36 -6.48 21.26
C ILE A 63 12.67 -6.05 21.94
N GLN A 64 13.08 -4.78 21.76
CA GLN A 64 14.31 -4.28 22.38
C GLN A 64 14.25 -4.34 23.91
N LYS A 65 13.10 -3.99 24.49
CA LYS A 65 12.87 -4.07 25.93
C LYS A 65 12.99 -5.52 26.42
N LEU A 66 12.33 -6.47 25.75
CA LEU A 66 12.38 -7.89 26.10
C LEU A 66 13.79 -8.47 25.97
N PHE A 67 14.54 -8.08 24.93
CA PHE A 67 15.95 -8.48 24.81
C PHE A 67 16.80 -7.93 25.95
N LYS A 68 16.57 -6.69 26.38
CA LYS A 68 17.27 -6.11 27.52
C LYS A 68 16.93 -6.85 28.82
N GLU A 69 15.64 -7.08 29.08
CA GLU A 69 15.19 -7.83 30.24
C GLU A 69 15.75 -9.25 30.27
N ALA A 70 15.76 -9.95 29.13
CA ALA A 70 16.35 -11.28 29.03
C ALA A 70 17.87 -11.27 29.34
N ASN A 71 18.61 -10.26 28.86
CA ASN A 71 20.04 -10.10 29.16
C ASN A 71 20.32 -9.72 30.62
N ASP A 72 19.43 -8.95 31.25
CA ASP A 72 19.55 -8.56 32.67
C ASP A 72 19.18 -9.73 33.60
N LEU A 73 18.24 -10.59 33.18
CA LEU A 73 17.85 -11.81 33.90
C LEU A 73 18.83 -12.97 33.71
N LEU A 74 19.69 -12.91 32.70
CA LEU A 74 20.76 -13.89 32.49
C LEU A 74 21.85 -13.69 33.55
N PRO A 75 22.09 -14.66 34.45
CA PRO A 75 23.17 -14.56 35.43
C PRO A 75 24.52 -14.58 34.71
N LYS A 76 25.16 -13.41 34.65
CA LYS A 76 26.46 -13.20 34.00
C LYS A 76 27.56 -14.08 34.62
N ASP A 77 27.41 -14.45 35.89
CA ASP A 77 28.31 -15.35 36.62
C ASP A 77 28.37 -16.79 36.07
N LEU A 78 27.35 -17.25 35.32
CA LEU A 78 27.35 -18.59 34.71
C LEU A 78 28.09 -18.63 33.37
N LEU A 79 28.33 -17.48 32.74
CA LEU A 79 28.95 -17.39 31.41
C LEU A 79 30.50 -17.32 31.47
N GLU A 80 31.08 -16.93 32.60
CA GLU A 80 32.54 -16.85 32.78
C GLU A 80 33.20 -18.17 33.25
N LYS A 81 32.44 -19.24 33.54
CA LYS A 81 32.99 -20.57 33.84
C LYS A 81 33.11 -21.47 32.59
N LYS A 82 33.85 -21.01 31.60
CA LYS A 82 34.58 -21.89 30.66
C LYS A 82 35.94 -21.25 30.33
N GLY A 83 36.79 -21.20 31.36
CA GLY A 83 38.24 -21.26 31.18
C GLY A 83 38.68 -22.71 30.95
#